data_AF-A0A3C0B8H6-F1
#
_entry.id   AF-A0A3C0B8H6-F1
#
_cell.length_a   1.000
_cell.length_b   1.000
_cell.length_c   1.000
_cell.angle_alpha   90.00
_cell.angle_beta   90.00
_cell.angle_gamma   90.00
#
_symmetry.space_group_name_H-M   'P 1'
#
loop_
_entity.id
_entity.type
_entity.pdbx_description
1 polymer ?
#
loop_
_entity_poly.entity_id
_entity_poly.type
_entity_poly.pdbx_seq_one_letter_code
_entity_poly.pdbx_strand_id
1 'polypeptide(L)'
;MKASHKTKKMILLRYNRILILLILFLPTQSVFAQRSSTSYLKAAIEATNKKKYTEAIRFCDTAVKINSTFVEAYFHRGFNKLKLKDYTGARVDFTI
;
A
#
# COMPACT_ATOMS: atom_id res chain seq x y z
N MET A 1 48.65 -32.88 13.21
CA MET A 1 48.22 -31.47 13.34
C MET A 1 47.45 -30.90 12.13
N LYS A 2 47.67 -31.35 10.87
CA LYS A 2 47.03 -30.78 9.66
C LYS A 2 45.52 -31.06 9.50
N ALA A 3 45.01 -32.20 9.98
CA ALA A 3 43.60 -32.59 9.85
C ALA A 3 42.63 -31.72 10.69
N SER A 4 43.03 -31.33 11.90
CA SER A 4 42.26 -30.45 12.78
C SER A 4 42.11 -29.04 12.18
N HIS A 5 43.18 -28.52 11.55
CA HIS A 5 43.17 -27.23 10.86
C HIS A 5 42.22 -27.21 9.65
N LYS A 6 42.17 -28.29 8.85
CA LYS A 6 41.27 -28.41 7.69
C LYS A 6 39.79 -28.41 8.11
N THR A 7 39.48 -29.08 9.22
CA THR A 7 38.13 -29.19 9.77
C THR A 7 37.62 -27.85 10.30
N LYS A 8 38.44 -27.11 11.06
CA LYS A 8 38.11 -25.75 11.53
C LYS A 8 37.88 -24.78 10.36
N LYS A 9 38.73 -24.83 9.32
CA LYS A 9 38.55 -24.03 8.10
C LYS A 9 37.25 -24.36 7.36
N MET A 10 36.88 -25.64 7.30
CA MET A 10 35.62 -26.08 6.67
C MET A 10 34.38 -25.60 7.44
N ILE A 11 34.42 -25.65 8.78
CA ILE A 11 33.34 -25.15 9.64
C ILE A 11 33.21 -23.63 9.53
N LEU A 12 34.34 -22.90 9.52
CA LEU A 12 34.35 -21.45 9.35
C LEU A 12 33.79 -21.03 7.98
N LEU A 13 34.13 -21.75 6.91
CA LEU A 13 33.58 -21.51 5.57
C LEU A 13 32.07 -21.78 5.50
N ARG A 14 31.57 -22.79 6.21
CA ARG A 14 30.12 -23.08 6.33
C ARG A 14 29.39 -21.98 7.10
N TYR A 15 29.95 -21.53 8.22
CA TYR A 15 29.39 -20.42 9.00
C TYR A 15 29.32 -19.12 8.20
N ASN A 16 30.40 -18.78 7.48
CA ASN A 16 30.44 -17.59 6.63
C ASN A 16 29.43 -17.67 5.47
N ARG A 17 29.23 -18.85 4.88
CA ARG A 17 28.21 -19.08 3.86
C ARG A 17 26.79 -18.90 4.40
N ILE A 18 26.50 -19.40 5.60
CA ILE A 18 25.19 -19.23 6.26
C ILE A 18 24.95 -17.74 6.58
N LEU A 19 25.97 -17.04 7.06
CA LEU A 19 25.90 -15.60 7.37
C LEU A 19 25.61 -14.78 6.10
N ILE A 20 26.26 -15.09 4.99
CA ILE A 20 26.03 -14.43 3.69
C ILE A 20 24.60 -14.70 3.18
N LEU A 21 24.09 -15.92 3.32
CA LEU A 21 22.72 -16.27 2.92
C LEU A 21 21.65 -15.55 3.77
N LEU A 22 21.91 -15.37 5.07
CA LEU A 22 21.02 -14.60 5.96
C LEU A 22 20.99 -13.11 5.56
N ILE A 23 22.15 -12.51 5.28
CA ILE A 23 22.28 -11.10 4.86
C ILE A 23 21.60 -10.83 3.51
N LEU A 24 21.67 -11.78 2.56
CA LEU A 24 20.99 -11.69 1.27
C LEU A 24 19.47 -11.84 1.35
N PHE A 25 18.94 -12.38 2.45
CA PHE A 25 17.49 -12.53 2.67
C PHE A 25 16.84 -11.28 3.30
N LEU A 26 17.64 -10.42 3.95
CA LEU A 26 17.18 -9.21 4.65
C LEU A 26 16.59 -8.07 3.77
N PRO A 27 16.94 -7.85 2.49
CA PRO A 27 16.39 -6.71 1.74
C PRO A 27 15.03 -6.96 1.06
N THR A 28 14.40 -8.12 1.19
CA THR A 28 13.13 -8.40 0.46
C THR A 28 11.87 -7.87 1.14
N GLN A 29 11.93 -7.54 2.43
CA GLN A 29 10.73 -7.26 3.24
C GLN A 29 10.25 -5.80 3.14
N SER A 30 11.00 -4.89 2.50
CA SER A 30 10.67 -3.46 2.53
C SER A 30 9.95 -2.91 1.28
N VAL A 31 9.42 -3.76 0.39
CA VAL A 31 8.65 -3.31 -0.79
C VAL A 31 7.14 -3.25 -0.52
N PHE A 32 6.73 -2.88 0.70
CA PHE A 32 5.32 -2.58 1.01
C PHE A 32 5.11 -1.07 1.19
N ALA A 33 5.56 -0.26 0.23
CA ALA A 33 5.28 1.17 0.24
C ALA A 33 3.98 1.54 -0.52
N GLN A 34 3.42 0.66 -1.37
CA GLN A 34 2.64 1.16 -2.52
C GLN A 34 1.12 0.91 -2.61
N ARG A 35 0.36 0.56 -1.56
CA ARG A 35 -1.13 0.63 -1.64
C ARG A 35 -1.79 1.02 -0.31
N SER A 36 -1.62 2.28 0.09
CA SER A 36 -2.43 2.84 1.19
C SER A 36 -3.72 3.45 0.64
N SER A 37 -4.82 3.29 1.39
CA SER A 37 -6.09 3.97 1.14
C SER A 37 -5.91 5.49 0.99
N THR A 38 -4.94 6.07 1.73
CA THR A 38 -4.60 7.50 1.64
C THR A 38 -4.01 7.92 0.29
N SER A 39 -3.28 7.04 -0.39
CA SER A 39 -2.74 7.33 -1.73
C SER A 39 -3.85 7.44 -2.76
N TYR A 40 -4.83 6.54 -2.70
CA TYR A 40 -6.01 6.60 -3.56
C TYR A 40 -6.87 7.83 -3.25
N LEU A 41 -7.00 8.22 -1.98
CA LEU A 41 -7.67 9.47 -1.62
C LEU A 41 -6.99 10.70 -2.24
N LYS A 42 -5.66 10.78 -2.19
CA LYS A 42 -4.91 11.87 -2.83
C LYS A 42 -5.18 11.93 -4.34
N ALA A 43 -5.17 10.79 -5.01
CA ALA A 43 -5.51 10.72 -6.44
C ALA A 43 -6.97 11.14 -6.72
N ALA A 44 -7.90 10.77 -5.84
CA ALA A 44 -9.29 11.23 -5.89
C ALA A 44 -9.40 12.76 -5.78
N ILE A 45 -8.69 13.37 -4.83
CA ILE A 45 -8.67 14.83 -4.65
C ILE A 45 -8.08 15.53 -5.89
N GLU A 46 -6.99 15.00 -6.44
CA GLU A 46 -6.38 15.54 -7.65
C GLU A 46 -7.34 15.47 -8.86
N ALA A 47 -8.00 14.33 -9.06
CA ALA A 47 -9.01 14.15 -10.09
C ALA A 47 -10.21 15.10 -9.87
N THR A 48 -10.62 15.32 -8.62
CA THR A 48 -11.66 16.27 -8.23
C THR A 48 -11.28 17.69 -8.64
N ASN A 49 -10.05 18.12 -8.36
CA ASN A 49 -9.53 19.45 -8.74
C ASN A 49 -9.49 19.63 -10.26
N LYS A 50 -9.21 18.54 -11.00
CA LYS A 50 -9.28 18.48 -12.46
C LYS A 50 -10.72 18.36 -13.00
N LYS A 51 -11.74 18.40 -12.13
CA LYS A 51 -13.17 18.21 -12.43
C LYS A 51 -13.51 16.86 -13.07
N LYS A 52 -12.64 15.85 -12.91
CA LYS A 52 -12.83 14.49 -13.40
C LYS A 52 -13.56 13.65 -12.36
N TYR A 53 -14.82 13.99 -12.10
CA TYR A 53 -15.56 13.47 -10.95
C TYR A 53 -15.77 11.94 -11.00
N THR A 54 -16.03 11.36 -12.17
CA THR A 54 -16.17 9.90 -12.33
C THR A 54 -14.87 9.15 -12.00
N GLU A 55 -13.72 9.71 -12.40
CA GLU A 55 -12.40 9.16 -12.08
C GLU A 55 -12.11 9.29 -10.57
N ALA A 56 -12.44 10.44 -9.99
CA ALA A 56 -12.32 10.67 -8.55
C ALA A 56 -13.15 9.68 -7.72
N ILE A 57 -14.38 9.37 -8.16
CA ILE A 57 -15.23 8.35 -7.52
C ILE A 57 -14.55 6.98 -7.55
N ARG A 58 -13.96 6.57 -8.69
CA ARG A 58 -13.25 5.28 -8.79
C ARG A 58 -12.05 5.18 -7.85
N PHE A 59 -11.32 6.27 -7.68
CA PHE A 59 -10.23 6.32 -6.70
C PHE A 59 -10.76 6.22 -5.27
N CYS A 60 -11.84 6.93 -4.93
CA CYS A 60 -12.49 6.79 -3.62
C CYS A 60 -13.00 5.37 -3.39
N ASP A 61 -13.61 4.73 -4.39
CA ASP A 61 -14.07 3.33 -4.32
C ASP A 61 -12.92 2.37 -4.02
N THR A 62 -11.74 2.64 -4.57
CA THR A 62 -10.55 1.84 -4.27
C THR A 62 -10.04 2.11 -2.86
N ALA A 63 -10.07 3.37 -2.40
CA ALA A 63 -9.70 3.74 -1.04
C ALA A 63 -10.58 3.04 0.00
N VAL A 64 -11.91 3.06 -0.18
CA VAL A 64 -12.86 2.39 0.75
C VAL A 64 -12.79 0.87 0.68
N LYS A 65 -12.41 0.29 -0.47
CA LYS A 65 -12.13 -1.16 -0.57
C LYS A 65 -10.92 -1.59 0.26
N ILE A 66 -9.90 -0.73 0.36
CA ILE A 66 -8.69 -1.00 1.15
C ILE A 66 -8.94 -0.74 2.64
N ASN A 67 -9.65 0.35 2.95
CA ASN A 67 -10.03 0.69 4.32
C ASN A 67 -11.52 1.08 4.34
N SER A 68 -12.36 0.14 4.74
CA SER A 68 -13.82 0.30 4.74
C SER A 68 -14.33 1.31 5.76
N THR A 69 -13.52 1.70 6.74
CA THR A 69 -13.85 2.72 7.75
C THR A 69 -13.21 4.07 7.44
N PHE A 70 -12.70 4.29 6.23
CA PHE A 70 -12.03 5.52 5.87
C PHE A 70 -13.03 6.64 5.51
N VAL A 71 -13.54 7.30 6.55
CA VAL A 71 -14.57 8.34 6.47
C VAL A 71 -14.25 9.41 5.42
N GLU A 72 -12.99 9.84 5.33
CA GLU A 72 -12.58 10.88 4.39
C GLU A 72 -12.78 10.46 2.92
N ALA A 73 -12.58 9.18 2.59
CA ALA A 73 -12.85 8.67 1.25
C ALA A 73 -14.36 8.62 0.92
N TYR A 74 -15.23 8.35 1.89
CA TYR A 74 -16.68 8.45 1.69
C TYR A 74 -17.12 9.89 1.47
N PHE A 75 -16.60 10.83 2.28
CA PHE A 75 -16.88 12.26 2.10
C PHE A 75 -16.50 12.73 0.69
N HIS A 76 -15.29 12.41 0.23
CA HIS A 76 -14.85 12.79 -1.11
C HIS A 76 -15.64 12.06 -2.21
N ARG A 77 -16.04 10.80 -2.03
CA ARG A 77 -16.92 10.10 -2.97
C ARG A 77 -18.28 10.78 -3.07
N GLY A 78 -18.89 11.12 -1.93
CA GLY A 78 -20.17 11.82 -1.86
C GLY A 78 -20.11 13.20 -2.51
N PHE A 79 -19.05 13.97 -2.24
CA PHE A 79 -18.83 15.26 -2.91
C PHE A 79 -18.77 15.13 -4.43
N ASN A 80 -18.02 14.15 -4.95
CA ASN A 80 -17.93 13.94 -6.39
C ASN A 80 -19.25 13.47 -7.01
N LYS A 81 -20.03 12.64 -6.29
CA LYS A 81 -21.38 12.26 -6.70
C LYS A 81 -22.33 13.47 -6.76
N LEU A 82 -22.25 14.40 -5.79
CA LEU A 82 -22.99 15.68 -5.87
C LEU A 82 -22.65 16.46 -7.13
N LYS A 83 -21.37 16.51 -7.52
CA LYS A 83 -20.94 17.20 -8.75
C LYS A 83 -21.50 16.55 -10.01
N LEU A 84 -21.76 15.25 -9.97
CA LEU A 84 -22.46 14.51 -11.02
C LEU A 84 -23.99 14.49 -10.88
N LYS A 85 -24.54 15.22 -9.89
CA LYS A 85 -25.98 15.24 -9.56
C LYS A 85 -26.55 13.89 -9.08
N ASP A 86 -25.69 12.96 -8.66
CA ASP A 86 -26.11 11.77 -7.93
C ASP A 86 -26.32 12.11 -6.45
N TYR A 87 -27.43 12.79 -6.17
CA TYR A 87 -27.78 13.25 -4.83
C TYR A 87 -28.10 12.09 -3.88
N THR A 88 -28.70 11.02 -4.40
CA THR A 88 -29.04 9.83 -3.61
C THR A 88 -27.79 9.12 -3.15
N GLY A 89 -26.84 8.86 -4.05
CA GLY A 89 -25.57 8.23 -3.72
C GLY A 89 -24.69 9.10 -2.83
N ALA A 90 -24.72 10.43 -3.01
CA ALA A 90 -24.01 11.36 -2.14
C ALA A 90 -24.58 11.36 -0.71
N ARG A 91 -25.91 11.39 -0.56
CA ARG A 91 -26.57 11.33 0.75
C ARG A 91 -26.16 10.08 1.52
N VAL A 92 -26.14 8.91 0.85
CA VAL A 92 -25.70 7.65 1.47
C VAL A 92 -24.26 7.78 1.96
N ASP A 93 -23.36 8.29 1.13
CA ASP A 93 -21.94 8.44 1.48
C ASP A 93 -21.72 9.40 2.66
N PHE A 94 -22.54 10.44 2.83
CA PHE A 94 -22.45 11.38 3.96
C PHE A 94 -23.04 10.85 5.27
N THR A 95 -23.71 9.71 5.23
CA THR A 95 -24.27 9.07 6.44
C THR A 95 -23.41 7.92 6.98
N ILE A 96 -22.30 7.60 6.29
CA ILE A 96 -21.27 6.69 6.78
C ILE A 96 -20.46 7.37 7.88
#